data_AF-A0A3D5JWK1-F1
#
_entry.id   AF-A0A3D5JWK1-F1
#
_cell.length_a   1.000
_cell.length_b   1.000
_cell.length_c   1.000
_cell.angle_alpha   90.00
_cell.angle_beta   90.00
_cell.angle_gamma   90.00
#
_symmetry.space_group_name_H-M   'P 1'
#
loop_
_entity.id
_entity.type
_entity.pdbx_description
1 polymer ?
#
loop_
_entity_poly.entity_id
_entity_poly.type
_entity_poly.pdbx_seq_one_letter_code
_entity_poly.pdbx_strand_id
1 'polypeptide(L)'
;MSTNPWGVTFDDWGQHMASYPIYAQAFHALDPAYPDQHPRPVGLHAYSGTCGQEFVDFPNWPEEMQGGFVKVRYKPTNRVEFHRWSESDFGFTEEYVGNIVFSKNLSFIPVDLRFGPDGAMYVCDWYNPVKGHAQYSLRDERRDRVSGRIFRIMPKWAKPQQMPQIQGAPLGQLLDILKRPEYRYRYWAKRELRDRDPAKTKAAIDAWVARLDPTDPRHRHHQIEAIWLYRGIGAVNTKLLVELLECDNHHARAAAAHQFRYWHLHFKNEEQILGRLAGDPSTLVRMETAIATSYIGTPWALEALVKILNQPNIGHLSYAINAALGSHTIKPLWSGNADATAKHPGIGKFIAAFTLRQKMSPKKRYSARDAEFDNRKGLKVVKIAAVKERMLFDVTRFEVKAGQPVRIDFTNPDATAHNIVIVAPGAEAEIGKAANEMAKDPKEAQRGQYVPKSKKVLHATRMVAPLSAESLRFIAPKEPGEYPYLCTFPGHWIIMKGTMVVK
;
A
#
# COMPACT_ATOMS: atom_id res chain seq x y z
N MET A 1 -3.37 10.32 -10.53
CA MET A 1 -2.61 9.31 -11.30
C MET A 1 -2.46 8.05 -10.47
N SER A 2 -3.34 7.07 -10.69
CA SER A 2 -3.03 5.68 -10.38
C SER A 2 -2.01 5.21 -11.43
N THR A 3 -0.83 4.76 -11.04
CA THR A 3 0.02 4.03 -11.98
C THR A 3 -0.68 2.71 -12.30
N ASN A 4 -0.61 2.22 -13.54
CA ASN A 4 -1.26 0.98 -13.97
C ASN A 4 -1.25 -0.10 -12.86
N PRO A 5 -2.42 -0.59 -12.41
CA PRO A 5 -2.47 -1.69 -11.46
C PRO A 5 -1.97 -2.93 -12.19
N TRP A 6 -0.75 -3.34 -11.87
CA TRP A 6 -0.15 -4.55 -12.42
C TRP A 6 -0.27 -5.66 -11.39
N GLY A 7 -0.80 -6.81 -11.80
CA GLY A 7 -1.03 -7.94 -10.90
C GLY A 7 -2.20 -7.69 -9.94
N VAL A 8 -3.22 -8.54 -10.04
CA VAL A 8 -4.36 -8.55 -9.12
C VAL A 8 -4.48 -9.94 -8.52
N THR A 9 -4.68 -9.99 -7.21
CA THR A 9 -5.08 -11.19 -6.48
C THR A 9 -5.95 -10.80 -5.28
N PHE A 10 -6.40 -11.79 -4.54
CA PHE A 10 -7.19 -11.61 -3.33
C PHE A 10 -6.59 -12.43 -2.20
N ASP A 11 -6.66 -11.90 -0.99
CA ASP A 11 -6.30 -12.67 0.20
C ASP A 11 -7.34 -13.75 0.51
N ASP A 12 -7.12 -14.49 1.61
CA ASP A 12 -8.01 -15.61 1.98
C ASP A 12 -9.48 -15.18 2.16
N TRP A 13 -9.72 -13.94 2.60
CA TRP A 13 -11.03 -13.37 2.89
C TRP A 13 -11.66 -12.61 1.71
N GLY A 14 -10.95 -12.48 0.59
CA GLY A 14 -11.45 -11.82 -0.62
C GLY A 14 -11.12 -10.33 -0.71
N GLN A 15 -10.14 -9.83 0.05
CA GLN A 15 -9.69 -8.45 -0.02
C GLN A 15 -8.82 -8.22 -1.24
N HIS A 16 -9.05 -7.12 -1.95
CA HIS A 16 -8.34 -6.81 -3.19
C HIS A 16 -6.88 -6.41 -2.93
N MET A 17 -5.98 -7.15 -3.57
CA MET A 17 -4.55 -6.89 -3.58
C MET A 17 -4.13 -6.47 -5.00
N ALA A 18 -3.30 -5.43 -5.10
CA ALA A 18 -2.64 -5.05 -6.36
C ALA A 18 -1.17 -4.71 -6.11
N SER A 19 -0.32 -4.55 -7.12
CA SER A 19 1.08 -4.20 -6.84
C SER A 19 1.33 -2.69 -6.63
N TYR A 20 0.40 -1.84 -7.08
CA TYR A 20 0.39 -0.41 -6.81
C TYR A 20 -1.05 0.08 -6.78
N PRO A 21 -1.60 0.36 -5.59
CA PRO A 21 -1.05 0.16 -4.23
C PRO A 21 -1.11 -1.31 -3.80
N ILE A 22 -0.31 -1.70 -2.80
CA ILE A 22 -0.21 -3.10 -2.34
C ILE A 22 -1.55 -3.61 -1.81
N TYR A 23 -2.12 -2.87 -0.86
CA TYR A 23 -3.44 -3.14 -0.33
C TYR A 23 -4.48 -2.28 -1.07
N ALA A 24 -4.82 -2.72 -2.28
CA ALA A 24 -5.74 -2.02 -3.17
C ALA A 24 -7.16 -1.94 -2.65
N GLN A 25 -7.50 -2.75 -1.65
CA GLN A 25 -8.80 -2.73 -1.02
C GLN A 25 -9.17 -1.34 -0.45
N ALA A 26 -8.19 -0.61 0.12
CA ALA A 26 -8.41 0.74 0.66
C ALA A 26 -8.80 1.82 -0.38
N PHE A 27 -8.77 1.47 -1.66
CA PHE A 27 -8.91 2.38 -2.79
C PHE A 27 -10.24 2.24 -3.52
N HIS A 28 -11.18 1.47 -2.95
CA HIS A 28 -12.49 1.21 -3.57
C HIS A 28 -13.57 2.24 -3.23
N ALA A 29 -13.26 3.33 -2.51
CA ALA A 29 -14.20 4.43 -2.31
C ALA A 29 -14.57 5.07 -3.65
N LEU A 30 -15.84 5.51 -3.80
CA LEU A 30 -16.28 6.17 -5.02
C LEU A 30 -15.45 7.42 -5.33
N ASP A 31 -15.21 7.65 -6.62
CA ASP A 31 -14.41 8.77 -7.08
C ASP A 31 -15.03 10.12 -6.71
N PRO A 32 -14.20 11.17 -6.52
CA PRO A 32 -14.69 12.54 -6.43
C PRO A 32 -15.34 12.98 -7.76
N ALA A 33 -16.09 14.09 -7.73
CA ALA A 33 -16.67 14.65 -8.94
C ALA A 33 -15.56 15.08 -9.93
N TYR A 34 -15.65 14.64 -11.19
CA TYR A 34 -14.71 15.04 -12.23
C TYR A 34 -14.62 16.57 -12.34
N PRO A 35 -13.41 17.18 -12.54
CA PRO A 35 -12.12 16.55 -12.84
C PRO A 35 -11.24 16.23 -11.62
N ASP A 36 -11.79 16.31 -10.40
CA ASP A 36 -11.03 15.98 -9.19
C ASP A 36 -10.57 14.52 -9.22
N GLN A 37 -9.47 14.22 -8.52
CA GLN A 37 -8.96 12.87 -8.36
C GLN A 37 -8.81 12.55 -6.87
N HIS A 38 -8.85 11.26 -6.54
CA HIS A 38 -8.51 10.79 -5.20
C HIS A 38 -7.15 11.35 -4.74
N PRO A 39 -7.00 11.56 -3.41
CA PRO A 39 -5.72 11.97 -2.83
C PRO A 39 -4.58 11.04 -3.23
N ARG A 40 -3.34 11.55 -3.20
CA ARG A 40 -2.16 10.66 -3.31
C ARG A 40 -2.09 9.74 -2.09
N PRO A 41 -1.82 8.44 -2.26
CA PRO A 41 -1.65 7.47 -1.16
C PRO A 41 -0.28 7.62 -0.48
N VAL A 42 -0.04 8.80 0.08
CA VAL A 42 1.20 9.15 0.75
C VAL A 42 1.37 8.29 2.01
N GLY A 43 2.57 7.73 2.20
CA GLY A 43 2.88 6.86 3.34
C GLY A 43 2.45 5.41 3.17
N LEU A 44 1.65 5.08 2.14
CA LEU A 44 1.29 3.70 1.84
C LEU A 44 2.38 3.04 0.98
N HIS A 45 2.68 1.78 1.28
CA HIS A 45 3.65 1.01 0.52
C HIS A 45 3.12 0.75 -0.90
N ALA A 46 3.98 1.00 -1.89
CA ALA A 46 3.65 0.85 -3.30
C ALA A 46 4.93 0.59 -4.10
N TYR A 47 4.85 -0.27 -5.12
CA TYR A 47 6.00 -0.67 -5.93
C TYR A 47 5.79 -0.32 -7.39
N SER A 48 6.84 0.20 -8.03
CA SER A 48 6.87 0.36 -9.47
C SER A 48 7.46 -0.88 -10.13
N GLY A 49 7.06 -1.13 -11.38
CA GLY A 49 7.66 -2.19 -12.20
C GLY A 49 7.38 -3.62 -11.72
N THR A 50 6.40 -3.79 -10.85
CA THR A 50 5.81 -5.06 -10.44
C THR A 50 4.66 -5.42 -11.36
N CYS A 51 4.34 -6.71 -11.45
CA CYS A 51 3.26 -7.29 -12.24
C CYS A 51 3.07 -8.74 -11.78
N GLY A 52 1.86 -9.29 -11.86
CA GLY A 52 1.55 -10.64 -11.38
C GLY A 52 1.78 -10.86 -9.88
N GLN A 53 0.82 -11.47 -9.20
CA GLN A 53 0.92 -11.72 -7.77
C GLN A 53 -0.04 -12.81 -7.30
N GLU A 54 0.38 -13.57 -6.29
CA GLU A 54 -0.41 -14.60 -5.62
C GLU A 54 0.03 -14.79 -4.17
N PHE A 55 -0.89 -15.34 -3.37
CA PHE A 55 -0.56 -15.91 -2.07
C PHE A 55 -0.16 -17.37 -2.20
N VAL A 56 0.77 -17.81 -1.37
CA VAL A 56 1.13 -19.22 -1.23
C VAL A 56 0.12 -19.87 -0.29
N ASP A 57 -0.76 -20.70 -0.85
CA ASP A 57 -1.84 -21.38 -0.11
C ASP A 57 -1.94 -22.88 -0.42
N PHE A 58 -1.07 -23.39 -1.30
CA PHE A 58 -1.01 -24.80 -1.66
C PHE A 58 -0.17 -25.60 -0.66
N PRO A 59 -0.67 -26.74 -0.16
CA PRO A 59 -0.02 -27.50 0.92
C PRO A 59 1.30 -28.17 0.51
N ASN A 60 1.59 -28.25 -0.79
CA ASN A 60 2.85 -28.79 -1.29
C ASN A 60 3.98 -27.74 -1.38
N TRP A 61 3.76 -26.55 -0.83
CA TRP A 61 4.80 -25.54 -0.58
C TRP A 61 5.28 -25.56 0.87
N PRO A 62 6.51 -25.11 1.16
CA PRO A 62 7.05 -25.10 2.51
C PRO A 62 6.12 -24.39 3.51
N GLU A 63 6.03 -24.92 4.72
CA GLU A 63 5.16 -24.38 5.77
C GLU A 63 5.50 -22.91 6.07
N GLU A 64 6.79 -22.55 6.08
CA GLU A 64 7.24 -21.18 6.32
C GLU A 64 6.84 -20.18 5.21
N MET A 65 6.37 -20.68 4.06
CA MET A 65 5.90 -19.86 2.95
C MET A 65 4.39 -19.64 2.96
N GLN A 66 3.62 -20.46 3.69
CA GLN A 66 2.15 -20.42 3.68
C GLN A 66 1.62 -19.06 4.16
N GLY A 67 0.62 -18.53 3.44
CA GLY A 67 0.08 -17.18 3.66
C GLY A 67 1.02 -16.05 3.20
N GLY A 68 2.22 -16.37 2.72
CA GLY A 68 3.14 -15.40 2.14
C GLY A 68 2.72 -14.94 0.75
N PHE A 69 3.24 -13.80 0.33
CA PHE A 69 2.86 -13.11 -0.90
C PHE A 69 4.01 -13.17 -1.91
N VAL A 70 3.73 -13.70 -3.09
CA VAL A 70 4.68 -13.73 -4.21
C VAL A 70 4.26 -12.69 -5.23
N LYS A 71 5.22 -11.93 -5.74
CA LYS A 71 5.01 -11.03 -6.88
C LYS A 71 6.18 -11.09 -7.86
N VAL A 72 5.89 -10.77 -9.12
CA VAL A 72 6.96 -10.59 -10.11
C VAL A 72 7.26 -9.12 -10.37
N ARG A 73 8.53 -8.86 -10.67
CA ARG A 73 9.04 -7.51 -10.92
C ARG A 73 9.81 -7.49 -12.22
N TYR A 74 9.19 -6.92 -13.25
CA TYR A 74 9.76 -6.78 -14.58
C TYR A 74 10.74 -5.60 -14.71
N LYS A 75 10.71 -4.63 -13.77
CA LYS A 75 11.68 -3.51 -13.69
C LYS A 75 11.89 -3.06 -12.23
N PRO A 76 13.12 -2.65 -11.83
CA PRO A 76 14.37 -2.70 -12.58
C PRO A 76 15.17 -4.00 -12.37
N THR A 77 14.70 -4.92 -11.54
CA THR A 77 15.53 -6.00 -11.00
C THR A 77 15.22 -7.42 -11.50
N ASN A 78 14.18 -7.61 -12.33
CA ASN A 78 13.82 -8.88 -13.00
C ASN A 78 13.73 -10.08 -12.03
N ARG A 79 12.79 -10.04 -11.07
CA ARG A 79 12.71 -11.00 -9.96
C ARG A 79 11.34 -11.63 -9.79
N VAL A 80 11.33 -12.82 -9.23
CA VAL A 80 10.17 -13.41 -8.54
C VAL A 80 10.44 -13.28 -7.05
N GLU A 81 9.75 -12.36 -6.38
CA GLU A 81 10.00 -11.96 -5.00
C GLU A 81 9.03 -12.67 -4.05
N PHE A 82 9.54 -13.19 -2.94
CA PHE A 82 8.73 -13.69 -1.83
C PHE A 82 8.71 -12.66 -0.70
N HIS A 83 7.51 -12.42 -0.19
CA HIS A 83 7.23 -11.46 0.86
C HIS A 83 6.43 -12.11 1.97
N ARG A 84 6.72 -11.71 3.22
CA ARG A 84 5.83 -11.98 4.33
C ARG A 84 4.66 -11.00 4.26
N TRP A 85 3.45 -11.50 4.38
CA TRP A 85 2.23 -10.71 4.46
C TRP A 85 1.80 -10.57 5.92
N SER A 86 1.52 -9.36 6.38
CA SER A 86 1.18 -9.14 7.79
C SER A 86 0.11 -8.07 7.92
N GLU A 87 -0.93 -8.42 8.68
CA GLU A 87 -1.88 -7.44 9.20
C GLU A 87 -1.15 -6.54 10.20
N SER A 88 -1.46 -5.25 10.11
CA SER A 88 -1.00 -4.18 11.00
C SER A 88 -2.22 -3.50 11.59
N ASP A 89 -2.02 -2.67 12.61
CA ASP A 89 -3.12 -1.97 13.30
C ASP A 89 -4.04 -1.17 12.38
N PHE A 90 -3.65 -0.83 11.14
CA PHE A 90 -4.43 0.01 10.22
C PHE A 90 -4.42 -0.50 8.77
N GLY A 91 -4.48 -1.81 8.58
CA GLY A 91 -4.53 -2.49 7.28
C GLY A 91 -3.41 -3.52 7.16
N PHE A 92 -2.82 -3.66 5.97
CA PHE A 92 -1.78 -4.68 5.75
C PHE A 92 -0.47 -4.11 5.25
N THR A 93 0.60 -4.85 5.54
CA THR A 93 1.96 -4.57 5.09
C THR A 93 2.59 -5.83 4.54
N GLU A 94 3.59 -5.64 3.69
CA GLU A 94 4.47 -6.71 3.25
C GLU A 94 5.92 -6.40 3.62
N GLU A 95 6.67 -7.47 3.88
CA GLU A 95 8.09 -7.45 4.16
C GLU A 95 8.80 -8.30 3.11
N TYR A 96 9.77 -7.73 2.39
CA TYR A 96 10.59 -8.51 1.45
C TYR A 96 11.46 -9.52 2.21
N VAL A 97 11.30 -10.80 1.88
CA VAL A 97 12.07 -11.89 2.49
C VAL A 97 13.22 -12.32 1.56
N GLY A 98 12.95 -12.51 0.28
CA GLY A 98 13.94 -13.00 -0.66
C GLY A 98 13.43 -13.21 -2.08
N ASN A 99 14.24 -13.86 -2.92
CA ASN A 99 13.87 -14.18 -4.29
C ASN A 99 13.65 -15.70 -4.44
N ILE A 100 12.51 -16.08 -5.02
CA ILE A 100 12.31 -17.46 -5.50
C ILE A 100 13.11 -17.66 -6.79
N VAL A 101 13.10 -16.67 -7.69
CA VAL A 101 13.88 -16.66 -8.92
C VAL A 101 14.55 -15.30 -9.09
N PHE A 102 15.84 -15.34 -9.41
CA PHE A 102 16.60 -14.17 -9.82
C PHE A 102 17.38 -14.50 -11.10
N SER A 103 17.28 -13.63 -12.10
CA SER A 103 18.05 -13.76 -13.34
C SER A 103 18.96 -12.56 -13.54
N LYS A 104 20.23 -12.82 -13.89
CA LYS A 104 21.17 -11.79 -14.36
C LYS A 104 20.91 -11.39 -15.81
N ASN A 105 20.16 -12.20 -16.56
CA ASN A 105 19.82 -11.91 -17.95
C ASN A 105 18.68 -10.89 -18.01
N LEU A 106 18.94 -9.73 -18.61
CA LEU A 106 17.98 -8.62 -18.70
C LEU A 106 16.75 -8.93 -19.57
N SER A 107 16.85 -9.99 -20.37
CA SER A 107 15.78 -10.56 -21.19
C SER A 107 14.84 -11.48 -20.43
N PHE A 108 15.10 -11.79 -19.15
CA PHE A 108 14.08 -12.31 -18.25
C PHE A 108 13.23 -11.14 -17.75
N ILE A 109 11.97 -11.12 -18.15
CA ILE A 109 10.98 -10.10 -17.85
C ILE A 109 9.72 -10.84 -17.36
N PRO A 110 9.68 -11.22 -16.08
CA PRO A 110 8.51 -11.91 -15.56
C PRO A 110 7.35 -10.92 -15.49
N VAL A 111 6.26 -11.21 -16.20
CA VAL A 111 5.12 -10.31 -16.40
C VAL A 111 3.83 -10.77 -15.71
N ASP A 112 3.71 -12.05 -15.39
CA ASP A 112 2.60 -12.58 -14.59
C ASP A 112 3.02 -13.82 -13.81
N LEU A 113 2.28 -14.15 -12.76
CA LEU A 113 2.44 -15.41 -12.03
C LEU A 113 1.09 -15.94 -11.53
N ARG A 114 0.90 -17.26 -11.57
CA ARG A 114 -0.30 -17.95 -11.08
C ARG A 114 0.06 -19.34 -10.53
N PHE A 115 -0.67 -19.79 -9.50
CA PHE A 115 -0.64 -21.22 -9.15
C PHE A 115 -1.51 -22.02 -10.11
N GLY A 116 -0.96 -23.15 -10.58
CA GLY A 116 -1.63 -24.06 -11.50
C GLY A 116 -2.39 -25.19 -10.81
N PRO A 117 -3.09 -26.03 -11.60
CA PRO A 117 -3.89 -27.16 -11.12
C PRO A 117 -3.15 -28.15 -10.21
N ASP A 118 -1.85 -28.26 -10.35
CA ASP A 118 -0.97 -29.19 -9.66
C ASP A 118 -0.28 -28.58 -8.43
N GLY A 119 -0.63 -27.33 -8.08
CA GLY A 119 0.00 -26.54 -7.04
C GLY A 119 1.40 -26.02 -7.38
N ALA A 120 1.88 -26.20 -8.61
CA ALA A 120 3.09 -25.52 -9.05
C ALA A 120 2.80 -24.04 -9.33
N MET A 121 3.80 -23.19 -9.10
CA MET A 121 3.76 -21.78 -9.49
C MET A 121 4.22 -21.64 -10.94
N TYR A 122 3.39 -21.04 -11.78
CA TYR A 122 3.68 -20.74 -13.18
C TYR A 122 4.00 -19.26 -13.33
N VAL A 123 5.19 -18.95 -13.85
CA VAL A 123 5.63 -17.58 -14.14
C VAL A 123 5.67 -17.39 -15.65
N CYS A 124 4.92 -16.40 -16.13
CA CYS A 124 4.96 -15.95 -17.51
C CYS A 124 6.11 -14.96 -17.69
N ASP A 125 7.08 -15.32 -18.52
CA ASP A 125 8.25 -14.52 -18.84
C ASP A 125 8.18 -14.05 -20.28
N TRP A 126 8.06 -12.74 -20.47
CA TRP A 126 7.93 -12.14 -21.79
C TRP A 126 9.28 -11.69 -22.31
N TYR A 127 9.67 -12.08 -23.52
CA TYR A 127 10.86 -11.50 -24.13
C TYR A 127 10.48 -10.25 -24.92
N ASN A 128 11.02 -9.09 -24.53
CA ASN A 128 10.88 -7.88 -25.34
C ASN A 128 12.07 -6.91 -25.10
N PRO A 129 12.89 -6.64 -26.13
CA PRO A 129 13.97 -5.65 -26.06
C PRO A 129 13.49 -4.24 -25.70
N VAL A 130 12.25 -3.89 -26.07
CA VAL A 130 11.68 -2.54 -25.89
C VAL A 130 10.54 -2.57 -24.88
N LYS A 131 10.86 -2.31 -23.60
CA LYS A 131 9.90 -2.40 -22.47
C LYS A 131 9.10 -1.11 -22.18
N GLY A 132 9.40 0.03 -22.81
CA GLY A 132 8.79 1.34 -22.52
C GLY A 132 7.91 1.83 -23.67
N HIS A 133 6.87 2.60 -23.39
CA HIS A 133 5.98 3.18 -24.41
C HIS A 133 6.18 4.70 -24.58
N ALA A 134 6.84 5.37 -23.63
CA ALA A 134 7.10 6.81 -23.70
C ALA A 134 8.39 7.14 -24.45
N GLN A 135 9.39 6.25 -24.40
CA GLN A 135 10.72 6.48 -24.99
C GLN A 135 10.83 5.99 -26.44
N TYR A 136 9.98 5.05 -26.84
CA TYR A 136 10.05 4.37 -28.13
C TYR A 136 8.64 4.23 -28.71
N SER A 137 8.53 4.40 -30.02
CA SER A 137 7.27 4.21 -30.75
C SER A 137 6.61 2.87 -30.38
N LEU A 138 5.27 2.84 -30.31
CA LEU A 138 4.53 1.58 -30.18
C LEU A 138 4.70 0.66 -31.40
N ARG A 139 5.17 1.22 -32.53
CA ARG A 139 5.47 0.51 -33.78
C ARG A 139 6.96 0.20 -33.97
N ASP A 140 7.80 0.40 -32.95
CA ASP A 140 9.23 0.06 -33.02
C ASP A 140 9.41 -1.43 -33.38
N GLU A 141 10.12 -1.72 -34.46
CA GLU A 141 10.26 -3.07 -35.03
C GLU A 141 11.02 -4.03 -34.11
N ARG A 142 11.81 -3.51 -33.16
CA ARG A 142 12.51 -4.34 -32.16
C ARG A 142 11.58 -4.88 -31.07
N ARG A 143 10.30 -4.48 -31.08
CA ARG A 143 9.29 -5.02 -30.15
C ARG A 143 8.94 -6.44 -30.54
N ASP A 144 9.42 -7.38 -29.74
CA ASP A 144 9.06 -8.79 -29.90
C ASP A 144 7.65 -9.05 -29.35
N ARG A 145 6.86 -9.77 -30.14
CA ARG A 145 5.45 -10.11 -29.89
C ARG A 145 5.20 -11.61 -29.87
N VAL A 146 6.22 -12.43 -30.13
CA VAL A 146 6.06 -13.89 -30.33
C VAL A 146 6.91 -14.70 -29.37
N SER A 147 7.95 -14.11 -28.77
CA SER A 147 8.85 -14.85 -27.88
C SER A 147 8.52 -14.68 -26.39
N GLY A 148 8.59 -15.79 -25.67
CA GLY A 148 8.42 -15.84 -24.22
C GLY A 148 8.70 -17.23 -23.67
N ARG A 149 8.63 -17.38 -22.36
CA ARG A 149 8.81 -18.65 -21.63
C ARG A 149 7.75 -18.76 -20.55
N ILE A 150 7.38 -20.00 -20.22
CA ILE A 150 6.59 -20.31 -19.04
C ILE A 150 7.46 -21.15 -18.12
N PHE A 151 7.75 -20.63 -16.93
CA PHE A 151 8.45 -21.38 -15.89
C PHE A 151 7.43 -22.07 -15.00
N ARG A 152 7.53 -23.39 -14.84
CA ARG A 152 6.80 -24.14 -13.81
C ARG A 152 7.76 -24.38 -12.65
N ILE A 153 7.41 -23.87 -11.47
CA ILE A 153 8.26 -23.83 -10.27
C ILE A 153 7.55 -24.60 -9.15
N MET A 154 8.25 -25.53 -8.53
CA MET A 154 7.75 -26.35 -7.42
C MET A 154 8.92 -26.80 -6.54
N PRO A 155 8.73 -26.97 -5.20
CA PRO A 155 9.76 -27.55 -4.35
C PRO A 155 10.18 -28.94 -4.84
N LYS A 156 11.48 -29.25 -4.79
CA LYS A 156 12.02 -30.50 -5.36
C LYS A 156 11.43 -31.78 -4.74
N TRP A 157 11.08 -31.71 -3.45
CA TRP A 157 10.51 -32.82 -2.70
C TRP A 157 8.98 -32.93 -2.87
N ALA A 158 8.33 -31.91 -3.40
CA ALA A 158 6.88 -31.81 -3.43
C ALA A 158 6.27 -32.71 -4.51
N LYS A 159 5.21 -33.43 -4.14
CA LYS A 159 4.35 -34.13 -5.10
C LYS A 159 3.32 -33.14 -5.69
N PRO A 160 3.00 -33.24 -6.98
CA PRO A 160 1.89 -32.51 -7.58
C PRO A 160 0.58 -32.73 -6.80
N GLN A 161 -0.18 -31.67 -6.58
CA GLN A 161 -1.55 -31.77 -6.06
C GLN A 161 -2.48 -32.33 -7.13
N GLN A 162 -3.52 -33.04 -6.70
CA GLN A 162 -4.61 -33.43 -7.57
C GLN A 162 -5.67 -32.33 -7.56
N MET A 163 -5.89 -31.71 -8.72
CA MET A 163 -6.97 -30.74 -8.88
C MET A 163 -8.33 -31.42 -8.66
N PRO A 164 -9.25 -30.83 -7.86
CA PRO A 164 -10.60 -31.34 -7.73
C PRO A 164 -11.34 -31.18 -9.05
N GLN A 165 -12.26 -32.09 -9.34
CA GLN A 165 -13.09 -31.97 -10.53
C GLN A 165 -13.96 -30.70 -10.43
N ILE A 166 -13.86 -29.82 -11.43
CA ILE A 166 -14.66 -28.59 -11.52
C ILE A 166 -15.63 -28.68 -12.69
N GLN A 167 -15.08 -28.87 -13.90
CA GLN A 167 -15.92 -28.98 -15.08
C GLN A 167 -16.85 -30.20 -14.97
N GLY A 168 -18.14 -29.97 -15.16
CA GLY A 168 -19.17 -31.01 -15.08
C GLY A 168 -19.44 -31.54 -13.67
N ALA A 169 -18.78 -31.01 -12.63
CA ALA A 169 -19.03 -31.44 -11.25
C ALA A 169 -20.45 -31.03 -10.80
N PRO A 170 -21.13 -31.86 -9.97
CA PRO A 170 -22.39 -31.49 -9.33
C PRO A 170 -22.24 -30.25 -8.43
N LEU A 171 -23.32 -29.50 -8.24
CA LEU A 171 -23.32 -28.27 -7.42
C LEU A 171 -22.76 -28.51 -6.01
N GLY A 172 -23.14 -29.62 -5.35
CA GLY A 172 -22.63 -29.95 -4.02
C GLY A 172 -21.12 -30.11 -3.97
N GLN A 173 -20.53 -30.78 -4.96
CA GLN A 173 -19.08 -30.97 -5.05
C GLN A 173 -18.36 -29.64 -5.29
N LEU A 174 -18.91 -28.78 -6.16
CA LEU A 174 -18.37 -27.44 -6.40
C LEU A 174 -18.43 -26.54 -5.15
N LEU A 175 -19.50 -26.64 -4.37
CA LEU A 175 -19.65 -25.90 -3.12
C LEU A 175 -18.67 -26.40 -2.05
N ASP A 176 -18.40 -27.71 -1.98
CA ASP A 176 -17.38 -28.24 -1.07
C ASP A 176 -15.94 -27.81 -1.45
N ILE A 177 -15.67 -27.52 -2.72
CA ILE A 177 -14.39 -26.89 -3.11
C ILE A 177 -14.23 -25.52 -2.45
N LEU A 178 -15.30 -24.81 -2.10
CA LEU A 178 -15.21 -23.51 -1.42
C LEU A 178 -14.62 -23.59 0.00
N LYS A 179 -14.54 -24.79 0.59
CA LYS A 179 -13.92 -25.01 1.90
C LYS A 179 -12.39 -25.09 1.84
N ARG A 180 -11.84 -25.28 0.64
CA ARG A 180 -10.41 -25.48 0.38
C ARG A 180 -9.58 -24.24 0.73
N PRO A 181 -8.38 -24.39 1.30
CA PRO A 181 -7.49 -23.25 1.53
C PRO A 181 -7.06 -22.59 0.22
N GLU A 182 -6.84 -23.38 -0.84
CA GLU A 182 -6.27 -22.90 -2.09
C GLU A 182 -7.26 -22.00 -2.84
N TYR A 183 -6.97 -20.70 -2.85
CA TYR A 183 -7.81 -19.67 -3.45
C TYR A 183 -8.09 -19.96 -4.94
N ARG A 184 -7.12 -20.51 -5.68
CA ARG A 184 -7.29 -20.80 -7.11
C ARG A 184 -8.37 -21.85 -7.38
N TYR A 185 -8.47 -22.89 -6.56
CA TYR A 185 -9.56 -23.86 -6.69
C TYR A 185 -10.92 -23.24 -6.34
N ARG A 186 -10.99 -22.46 -5.26
CA ARG A 186 -12.21 -21.71 -4.90
C ARG A 186 -12.63 -20.75 -6.01
N TYR A 187 -11.68 -20.02 -6.59
CA TYR A 187 -11.91 -19.08 -7.69
C TYR A 187 -12.50 -19.78 -8.92
N TRP A 188 -11.92 -20.90 -9.35
CA TRP A 188 -12.43 -21.66 -10.50
C TRP A 188 -13.80 -22.30 -10.21
N ALA A 189 -14.02 -22.82 -9.01
CA ALA A 189 -15.32 -23.36 -8.60
C ALA A 189 -16.39 -22.26 -8.57
N LYS A 190 -16.10 -21.08 -8.03
CA LYS A 190 -17.00 -19.92 -8.09
C LYS A 190 -17.28 -19.48 -9.52
N ARG A 191 -16.29 -19.51 -10.42
CA ARG A 191 -16.51 -19.20 -11.84
C ARG A 191 -17.50 -20.17 -12.46
N GLU A 192 -17.27 -21.47 -12.30
CA GLU A 192 -18.17 -22.53 -12.79
C GLU A 192 -19.58 -22.37 -12.21
N LEU A 193 -19.71 -22.15 -10.90
CA LEU A 193 -21.01 -21.98 -10.22
C LEU A 193 -21.80 -20.77 -10.75
N ARG A 194 -21.13 -19.69 -11.16
CA ARG A 194 -21.80 -18.50 -11.74
C ARG A 194 -22.36 -18.73 -13.13
N ASP A 195 -21.81 -19.69 -13.87
CA ASP A 195 -22.28 -20.06 -15.21
C ASP A 195 -23.44 -21.08 -15.15
N ARG A 196 -23.79 -21.58 -13.96
CA ARG A 196 -24.95 -22.46 -13.73
C ARG A 196 -26.25 -21.65 -13.60
N ASP A 197 -27.38 -22.35 -13.65
CA ASP A 197 -28.70 -21.75 -13.39
C ASP A 197 -28.72 -21.03 -12.01
N PRO A 198 -28.98 -19.71 -11.96
CA PRO A 198 -28.89 -18.95 -10.72
C PRO A 198 -29.86 -19.43 -9.63
N ALA A 199 -31.08 -19.84 -9.99
CA ALA A 199 -32.09 -20.25 -9.01
C ALA A 199 -31.73 -21.59 -8.34
N LYS A 200 -31.35 -22.60 -9.14
CA LYS A 200 -30.85 -23.89 -8.65
C LYS A 200 -29.58 -23.73 -7.84
N THR A 201 -28.68 -22.85 -8.29
CA THR A 201 -27.43 -22.57 -7.58
C THR A 201 -27.71 -21.91 -6.24
N LYS A 202 -28.61 -20.92 -6.18
CA LYS A 202 -29.03 -20.30 -4.92
C LYS A 202 -29.59 -21.34 -3.93
N ALA A 203 -30.50 -22.20 -4.37
CA ALA A 203 -31.07 -23.25 -3.53
C ALA A 203 -29.99 -24.20 -2.98
N ALA A 204 -29.00 -24.54 -3.80
CA ALA A 204 -27.86 -25.36 -3.38
C ALA A 204 -26.97 -24.63 -2.36
N ILE A 205 -26.71 -23.33 -2.53
CA ILE A 205 -25.95 -22.52 -1.56
C ILE A 205 -26.71 -22.43 -0.24
N ASP A 206 -28.03 -22.15 -0.27
CA ASP A 206 -28.86 -22.07 0.94
C ASP A 206 -28.77 -23.39 1.75
N ALA A 207 -28.90 -24.54 1.07
CA ALA A 207 -28.78 -25.85 1.70
C ALA A 207 -27.35 -26.20 2.15
N TRP A 208 -26.32 -25.66 1.48
CA TRP A 208 -24.92 -25.86 1.86
C TRP A 208 -24.55 -25.05 3.10
N VAL A 209 -24.92 -23.77 3.14
CA VAL A 209 -24.73 -22.89 4.31
C VAL A 209 -25.39 -23.47 5.56
N ALA A 210 -26.62 -23.98 5.43
CA ALA A 210 -27.35 -24.59 6.54
C ALA A 210 -26.69 -25.87 7.11
N ARG A 211 -25.77 -26.49 6.37
CA ARG A 211 -25.06 -27.72 6.73
C ARG A 211 -23.59 -27.50 7.05
N LEU A 212 -23.11 -26.26 7.08
CA LEU A 212 -21.73 -25.96 7.50
C LEU A 212 -21.56 -26.34 8.97
N ASP A 213 -20.46 -27.02 9.27
CA ASP A 213 -20.09 -27.37 10.65
C ASP A 213 -19.74 -26.09 11.43
N PRO A 214 -20.49 -25.73 12.49
CA PRO A 214 -20.21 -24.55 13.30
C PRO A 214 -18.94 -24.68 14.15
N THR A 215 -18.39 -25.88 14.32
CA THR A 215 -17.16 -26.15 15.07
C THR A 215 -15.90 -26.09 14.21
N ASP A 216 -16.05 -26.02 12.88
CA ASP A 216 -14.92 -25.86 11.96
C ASP A 216 -14.23 -24.50 12.23
N PRO A 217 -12.90 -24.45 12.43
CA PRO A 217 -12.17 -23.19 12.63
C PRO A 217 -12.32 -22.21 11.46
N ARG A 218 -12.67 -22.68 10.27
CA ARG A 218 -12.95 -21.90 9.05
C ARG A 218 -14.45 -21.71 8.79
N HIS A 219 -15.33 -21.99 9.75
CA HIS A 219 -16.79 -21.83 9.58
C HIS A 219 -17.17 -20.44 9.03
N ARG A 220 -16.67 -19.36 9.64
CA ARG A 220 -16.92 -17.98 9.19
C ARG A 220 -16.36 -17.69 7.81
N HIS A 221 -15.23 -18.30 7.46
CA HIS A 221 -14.64 -18.19 6.13
C HIS A 221 -15.54 -18.84 5.06
N HIS A 222 -16.06 -20.03 5.33
CA HIS A 222 -16.97 -20.73 4.42
C HIS A 222 -18.28 -19.96 4.19
N GLN A 223 -18.81 -19.34 5.24
CA GLN A 223 -19.96 -18.43 5.13
C GLN A 223 -19.65 -17.22 4.23
N ILE A 224 -18.45 -16.64 4.34
CA ILE A 224 -18.02 -15.53 3.47
C ILE A 224 -17.87 -15.96 2.01
N GLU A 225 -17.37 -17.17 1.75
CA GLU A 225 -17.37 -17.75 0.40
C GLU A 225 -18.77 -17.84 -0.21
N ALA A 226 -19.78 -18.23 0.58
CA ALA A 226 -21.18 -18.18 0.16
C ALA A 226 -21.64 -16.75 -0.13
N ILE A 227 -21.29 -15.76 0.71
CA ILE A 227 -21.64 -14.35 0.46
C ILE A 227 -21.10 -13.86 -0.89
N TRP A 228 -19.83 -14.15 -1.20
CA TRP A 228 -19.25 -13.81 -2.50
C TRP A 228 -19.97 -14.48 -3.66
N LEU A 229 -20.38 -15.73 -3.48
CA LEU A 229 -21.09 -16.47 -4.51
C LEU A 229 -22.53 -15.99 -4.70
N TYR A 230 -23.28 -15.71 -3.62
CA TYR A 230 -24.62 -15.10 -3.71
C TYR A 230 -24.57 -13.83 -4.56
N ARG A 231 -23.63 -12.91 -4.28
CA ARG A 231 -23.42 -11.73 -5.11
C ARG A 231 -23.08 -12.10 -6.56
N GLY A 232 -22.20 -13.09 -6.75
CA GLY A 232 -21.76 -13.54 -8.07
C GLY A 232 -22.88 -14.04 -8.98
N ILE A 233 -23.97 -14.57 -8.40
CA ILE A 233 -25.17 -15.03 -9.13
C ILE A 233 -26.34 -14.02 -9.07
N GLY A 234 -26.12 -12.82 -8.54
CA GLY A 234 -27.17 -11.80 -8.37
C GLY A 234 -28.20 -12.11 -7.28
N ALA A 235 -27.91 -13.06 -6.38
CA ALA A 235 -28.76 -13.40 -5.25
C ALA A 235 -28.36 -12.65 -3.97
N VAL A 236 -29.24 -12.67 -2.97
CA VAL A 236 -29.07 -11.98 -1.68
C VAL A 236 -29.40 -12.93 -0.53
N ASN A 237 -28.62 -12.87 0.55
CA ASN A 237 -28.93 -13.52 1.82
C ASN A 237 -28.64 -12.54 2.98
N THR A 238 -29.64 -11.74 3.35
CA THR A 238 -29.52 -10.72 4.39
C THR A 238 -29.33 -11.30 5.78
N LYS A 239 -29.95 -12.45 6.08
CA LYS A 239 -29.81 -13.14 7.37
C LYS A 239 -28.37 -13.56 7.62
N LEU A 240 -27.75 -14.23 6.65
CA LEU A 240 -26.35 -14.63 6.73
C LEU A 240 -25.42 -13.40 6.82
N LEU A 241 -25.72 -12.34 6.06
CA LEU A 241 -24.91 -11.12 6.12
C LEU A 241 -24.93 -10.49 7.52
N VAL A 242 -26.09 -10.41 8.18
CA VAL A 242 -26.20 -9.88 9.55
C VAL A 242 -25.41 -10.73 10.54
N GLU A 243 -25.54 -12.06 10.46
CA GLU A 243 -24.77 -12.97 11.31
C GLU A 243 -23.25 -12.72 11.17
N LEU A 244 -22.77 -12.52 9.95
CA LEU A 244 -21.36 -12.25 9.68
C LEU A 244 -20.91 -10.85 10.09
N LEU A 245 -21.78 -9.84 10.03
CA LEU A 245 -21.50 -8.49 10.52
C LEU A 245 -21.35 -8.43 12.05
N GLU A 246 -21.87 -9.43 12.77
CA GLU A 246 -21.90 -9.47 14.24
C GLU A 246 -21.02 -10.60 14.83
N CYS A 247 -20.31 -11.36 13.99
CA CYS A 247 -19.48 -12.47 14.44
C CYS A 247 -18.19 -12.03 15.15
N ASP A 248 -17.52 -12.97 15.82
CA ASP A 248 -16.27 -12.77 16.56
C ASP A 248 -15.05 -12.52 15.66
N ASN A 249 -15.06 -13.06 14.43
CA ASN A 249 -13.96 -12.91 13.48
C ASN A 249 -14.00 -11.56 12.73
N HIS A 250 -12.99 -10.70 12.95
CA HIS A 250 -12.97 -9.38 12.32
C HIS A 250 -12.81 -9.38 10.80
N HIS A 251 -12.21 -10.42 10.22
CA HIS A 251 -12.03 -10.47 8.77
C HIS A 251 -13.35 -10.80 8.09
N ALA A 252 -14.13 -11.70 8.70
CA ALA A 252 -15.50 -11.98 8.29
C ALA A 252 -16.38 -10.73 8.41
N ARG A 253 -16.31 -10.00 9.54
CA ARG A 253 -17.03 -8.71 9.69
C ARG A 253 -16.62 -7.70 8.63
N ALA A 254 -15.33 -7.59 8.30
CA ALA A 254 -14.84 -6.65 7.30
C ALA A 254 -15.32 -7.02 5.88
N ALA A 255 -15.22 -8.28 5.49
CA ALA A 255 -15.74 -8.78 4.22
C ALA A 255 -17.27 -8.64 4.13
N ALA A 256 -17.98 -8.84 5.24
CA ALA A 256 -19.42 -8.57 5.32
C ALA A 256 -19.72 -7.07 5.21
N ALA A 257 -18.94 -6.17 5.83
CA ALA A 257 -19.08 -4.72 5.69
C ALA A 257 -18.82 -4.25 4.25
N HIS A 258 -17.84 -4.85 3.56
CA HIS A 258 -17.65 -4.67 2.12
C HIS A 258 -18.94 -5.03 1.39
N GLN A 259 -19.51 -6.22 1.64
CA GLN A 259 -20.71 -6.65 0.93
C GLN A 259 -21.93 -5.80 1.27
N PHE A 260 -22.06 -5.34 2.52
CA PHE A 260 -23.15 -4.49 2.98
C PHE A 260 -23.31 -3.24 2.11
N ARG A 261 -22.22 -2.65 1.60
CA ARG A 261 -22.31 -1.49 0.69
C ARG A 261 -23.16 -1.75 -0.55
N TYR A 262 -23.23 -2.99 -1.03
CA TYR A 262 -24.04 -3.39 -2.18
C TYR A 262 -25.44 -3.88 -1.81
N TRP A 263 -25.65 -4.33 -0.58
CA TRP A 263 -26.92 -4.91 -0.13
C TRP A 263 -27.67 -4.04 0.88
N HIS A 264 -27.18 -2.85 1.22
CA HIS A 264 -27.76 -1.99 2.26
C HIS A 264 -29.26 -1.69 2.03
N LEU A 265 -29.70 -1.56 0.78
CA LEU A 265 -31.10 -1.32 0.41
C LEU A 265 -32.04 -2.51 0.68
N HIS A 266 -31.51 -3.70 1.00
CA HIS A 266 -32.30 -4.85 1.43
C HIS A 266 -32.57 -4.87 2.95
N PHE A 267 -32.05 -3.89 3.68
CA PHE A 267 -32.27 -3.72 5.11
C PHE A 267 -33.27 -2.60 5.36
N LYS A 268 -33.93 -2.63 6.53
CA LYS A 268 -34.77 -1.54 7.04
C LYS A 268 -34.08 -0.74 8.14
N ASN A 269 -32.94 -1.24 8.61
CA ASN A 269 -32.15 -0.74 9.72
C ASN A 269 -30.69 -0.49 9.31
N GLU A 270 -30.50 -0.10 8.05
CA GLU A 270 -29.20 0.14 7.42
C GLU A 270 -28.38 1.20 8.15
N GLU A 271 -29.02 2.26 8.66
CA GLU A 271 -28.37 3.30 9.46
C GLU A 271 -27.81 2.73 10.77
N GLN A 272 -28.61 1.93 11.49
CA GLN A 272 -28.17 1.32 12.75
C GLN A 272 -27.03 0.32 12.50
N ILE A 273 -27.10 -0.47 11.42
CA ILE A 273 -26.04 -1.39 11.03
C ILE A 273 -24.75 -0.62 10.74
N LEU A 274 -24.80 0.39 9.86
CA LEU A 274 -23.61 1.19 9.51
C LEU A 274 -23.02 1.91 10.74
N GLY A 275 -23.87 2.45 11.60
CA GLY A 275 -23.47 3.12 12.84
C GLY A 275 -22.75 2.19 13.83
N ARG A 276 -23.14 0.91 13.90
CA ARG A 276 -22.41 -0.11 14.68
C ARG A 276 -21.04 -0.42 14.07
N LEU A 277 -20.98 -0.69 12.76
CA LEU A 277 -19.73 -0.99 12.06
C LEU A 277 -18.72 0.18 12.12
N ALA A 278 -19.22 1.41 12.11
CA ALA A 278 -18.40 2.61 12.30
C ALA A 278 -17.70 2.67 13.67
N GLY A 279 -18.23 1.97 14.68
CA GLY A 279 -17.65 1.83 16.01
C GLY A 279 -16.96 0.48 16.25
N ASP A 280 -16.75 -0.34 15.22
CA ASP A 280 -16.11 -1.65 15.39
C ASP A 280 -14.68 -1.50 15.95
N PRO A 281 -14.24 -2.37 16.88
CA PRO A 281 -12.87 -2.34 17.40
C PRO A 281 -11.82 -2.57 16.30
N SER A 282 -12.14 -3.37 15.28
CA SER A 282 -11.24 -3.64 14.16
C SER A 282 -11.16 -2.46 13.19
N THR A 283 -9.95 -1.98 12.97
CA THR A 283 -9.69 -0.91 12.01
C THR A 283 -9.99 -1.33 10.57
N LEU A 284 -9.90 -2.63 10.28
CA LEU A 284 -10.23 -3.23 9.00
C LEU A 284 -11.73 -3.12 8.70
N VAL A 285 -12.57 -3.43 9.70
CA VAL A 285 -14.03 -3.24 9.61
C VAL A 285 -14.37 -1.76 9.45
N ARG A 286 -13.74 -0.88 10.24
CA ARG A 286 -13.93 0.57 10.10
C ARG A 286 -13.50 1.08 8.72
N MET A 287 -12.46 0.51 8.12
CA MET A 287 -12.01 0.89 6.78
C MET A 287 -13.03 0.49 5.72
N GLU A 288 -13.53 -0.75 5.74
CA GLU A 288 -14.59 -1.19 4.82
C GLU A 288 -15.87 -0.37 5.01
N THR A 289 -16.18 0.00 6.25
CA THR A 289 -17.32 0.87 6.58
C THR A 289 -17.13 2.27 6.01
N ALA A 290 -15.94 2.87 6.16
CA ALA A 290 -15.62 4.16 5.55
C ALA A 290 -15.74 4.13 4.02
N ILE A 291 -15.33 3.03 3.39
CA ILE A 291 -15.53 2.82 1.95
C ILE A 291 -17.03 2.71 1.63
N ALA A 292 -17.78 1.92 2.41
CA ALA A 292 -19.22 1.73 2.22
C ALA A 292 -20.00 3.04 2.28
N THR A 293 -19.61 4.00 3.14
CA THR A 293 -20.29 5.30 3.24
C THR A 293 -20.28 6.04 1.89
N SER A 294 -19.20 5.93 1.12
CA SER A 294 -19.11 6.54 -0.22
C SER A 294 -20.09 5.95 -1.22
N TYR A 295 -20.52 4.69 -1.07
CA TYR A 295 -21.55 4.09 -1.94
C TYR A 295 -22.95 4.48 -1.50
N ILE A 296 -23.15 4.65 -0.20
CA ILE A 296 -24.46 4.92 0.40
C ILE A 296 -24.85 6.40 0.22
N GLY A 297 -23.93 7.34 0.47
CA GLY A 297 -24.13 8.73 0.09
C GLY A 297 -25.23 9.51 0.83
N THR A 298 -25.66 9.05 2.01
CA THR A 298 -26.73 9.69 2.80
C THR A 298 -26.18 10.53 3.96
N PRO A 299 -26.98 11.43 4.56
CA PRO A 299 -26.59 12.17 5.77
C PRO A 299 -26.12 11.27 6.92
N TRP A 300 -26.81 10.15 7.17
CA TRP A 300 -26.41 9.20 8.21
C TRP A 300 -25.14 8.42 7.85
N ALA A 301 -24.82 8.25 6.56
CA ALA A 301 -23.53 7.71 6.14
C ALA A 301 -22.38 8.70 6.43
N LEU A 302 -22.61 10.01 6.30
CA LEU A 302 -21.66 11.03 6.74
C LEU A 302 -21.45 10.96 8.26
N GLU A 303 -22.51 10.81 9.06
CA GLU A 303 -22.40 10.66 10.52
C GLU A 303 -21.55 9.44 10.91
N ALA A 304 -21.78 8.29 10.25
CA ALA A 304 -20.97 7.09 10.43
C ALA A 304 -19.49 7.33 10.06
N LEU A 305 -19.22 8.04 8.95
CA LEU A 305 -17.88 8.39 8.53
C LEU A 305 -17.18 9.34 9.54
N VAL A 306 -17.90 10.31 10.08
CA VAL A 306 -17.41 11.20 11.14
C VAL A 306 -17.10 10.43 12.43
N LYS A 307 -17.95 9.47 12.81
CA LYS A 307 -17.69 8.57 13.95
C LYS A 307 -16.38 7.79 13.76
N ILE A 308 -16.09 7.31 12.55
CA ILE A 308 -14.83 6.64 12.22
C ILE A 308 -13.65 7.62 12.29
N LEU A 309 -13.81 8.83 11.73
CA LEU A 309 -12.80 9.89 11.72
C LEU A 309 -12.36 10.31 13.13
N ASN A 310 -13.28 10.27 14.10
CA ASN A 310 -13.01 10.62 15.50
C ASN A 310 -12.30 9.52 16.31
N GLN A 311 -12.05 8.36 15.70
CA GLN A 311 -11.28 7.27 16.28
C GLN A 311 -9.85 7.25 15.71
N PRO A 312 -8.89 6.53 16.33
CA PRO A 312 -7.56 6.36 15.76
C PRO A 312 -7.63 5.90 14.30
N ASN A 313 -7.05 6.71 13.41
CA ASN A 313 -6.98 6.45 11.99
C ASN A 313 -5.64 6.92 11.41
N ILE A 314 -4.87 5.97 10.88
CA ILE A 314 -3.64 6.22 10.11
C ILE A 314 -3.63 5.28 8.90
N GLY A 315 -2.59 5.36 8.07
CA GLY A 315 -2.38 4.42 6.98
C GLY A 315 -3.59 4.29 6.05
N HIS A 316 -3.99 3.04 5.77
CA HIS A 316 -5.06 2.72 4.83
C HIS A 316 -6.42 3.25 5.29
N LEU A 317 -6.71 3.22 6.58
CA LEU A 317 -7.96 3.75 7.13
C LEU A 317 -8.06 5.28 6.91
N SER A 318 -7.00 6.02 7.22
CA SER A 318 -6.96 7.47 6.99
C SER A 318 -7.13 7.81 5.50
N TYR A 319 -6.51 7.03 4.62
CA TYR A 319 -6.71 7.18 3.17
C TYR A 319 -8.17 6.93 2.76
N ALA A 320 -8.77 5.83 3.22
CA ALA A 320 -10.17 5.48 2.92
C ALA A 320 -11.15 6.56 3.41
N ILE A 321 -10.94 7.11 4.62
CA ILE A 321 -11.74 8.22 5.15
C ILE A 321 -11.64 9.45 4.25
N ASN A 322 -10.42 9.86 3.86
CA ASN A 322 -10.25 11.04 3.01
C ASN A 322 -10.83 10.83 1.60
N ALA A 323 -10.69 9.62 1.05
CA ALA A 323 -11.28 9.24 -0.23
C ALA A 323 -12.81 9.27 -0.16
N ALA A 324 -13.41 8.70 0.89
CA ALA A 324 -14.85 8.74 1.10
C ALA A 324 -15.38 10.17 1.31
N LEU A 325 -14.72 11.00 2.13
CA LEU A 325 -15.08 12.41 2.32
C LEU A 325 -15.04 13.20 1.00
N GLY A 326 -14.11 12.86 0.11
CA GLY A 326 -13.95 13.49 -1.20
C GLY A 326 -14.89 12.95 -2.28
N SER A 327 -15.52 11.79 -2.07
CA SER A 327 -16.38 11.14 -3.06
C SER A 327 -17.55 12.03 -3.49
N HIS A 328 -18.02 11.87 -4.73
CA HIS A 328 -19.10 12.68 -5.30
C HIS A 328 -20.44 12.57 -4.53
N THR A 329 -20.64 11.49 -3.78
CA THR A 329 -21.84 11.25 -2.98
C THR A 329 -21.78 11.89 -1.59
N ILE A 330 -20.60 11.90 -0.94
CA ILE A 330 -20.43 12.41 0.43
C ILE A 330 -19.99 13.87 0.47
N LYS A 331 -19.11 14.30 -0.45
CA LYS A 331 -18.58 15.68 -0.48
C LYS A 331 -19.67 16.76 -0.41
N PRO A 332 -20.80 16.66 -1.15
CA PRO A 332 -21.88 17.65 -1.09
C PRO A 332 -22.58 17.76 0.27
N LEU A 333 -22.50 16.72 1.11
CA LEU A 333 -23.17 16.68 2.42
C LEU A 333 -22.47 17.54 3.49
N TRP A 334 -21.20 17.90 3.27
CA TRP A 334 -20.41 18.66 4.24
C TRP A 334 -19.66 19.85 3.63
N SER A 335 -19.20 19.75 2.39
CA SER A 335 -18.41 20.79 1.73
C SER A 335 -19.29 21.89 1.16
N GLY A 336 -18.98 23.15 1.46
CA GLY A 336 -19.77 24.30 0.99
C GLY A 336 -21.08 24.53 1.76
N ASN A 337 -21.34 23.75 2.81
CA ASN A 337 -22.46 23.93 3.72
C ASN A 337 -21.93 24.38 5.09
N ALA A 338 -22.24 25.63 5.48
CA ALA A 338 -21.75 26.23 6.72
C ALA A 338 -22.23 25.48 7.96
N ASP A 339 -23.49 25.05 7.99
CA ASP A 339 -24.09 24.33 9.12
C ASP A 339 -23.47 22.94 9.28
N ALA A 340 -23.29 22.21 8.17
CA ALA A 340 -22.64 20.90 8.20
C ALA A 340 -21.16 20.99 8.62
N THR A 341 -20.46 22.04 8.16
CA THR A 341 -19.08 22.32 8.55
C THR A 341 -18.98 22.66 10.05
N ALA A 342 -19.93 23.45 10.56
CA ALA A 342 -20.02 23.80 11.98
C ALA A 342 -20.38 22.60 12.86
N LYS A 343 -21.25 21.70 12.37
CA LYS A 343 -21.62 20.45 13.05
C LYS A 343 -20.46 19.45 13.13
N HIS A 344 -19.59 19.42 12.13
CA HIS A 344 -18.49 18.46 12.03
C HIS A 344 -17.11 19.11 11.86
N PRO A 345 -16.63 19.90 12.85
CA PRO A 345 -15.35 20.61 12.74
C PRO A 345 -14.14 19.66 12.63
N GLY A 346 -14.30 18.40 13.03
CA GLY A 346 -13.30 17.35 12.86
C GLY A 346 -12.91 17.08 11.40
N ILE A 347 -13.84 17.26 10.45
CA ILE A 347 -13.58 17.06 9.02
C ILE A 347 -12.53 18.05 8.52
N GLY A 348 -12.69 19.34 8.83
CA GLY A 348 -11.73 20.38 8.42
C GLY A 348 -10.34 20.14 9.01
N LYS A 349 -10.27 19.80 10.31
CA LYS A 349 -9.00 19.46 10.98
C LYS A 349 -8.31 18.26 10.35
N PHE A 350 -9.08 17.21 10.05
CA PHE A 350 -8.59 16.00 9.41
C PHE A 350 -8.03 16.28 8.01
N ILE A 351 -8.80 16.97 7.15
CA ILE A 351 -8.36 17.30 5.79
C ILE A 351 -7.12 18.18 5.80
N ALA A 352 -7.05 19.17 6.69
CA ALA A 352 -5.88 20.01 6.86
C ALA A 352 -4.64 19.18 7.26
N ALA A 353 -4.77 18.30 8.26
CA ALA A 353 -3.69 17.41 8.70
C ALA A 353 -3.28 16.40 7.62
N PHE A 354 -4.24 15.84 6.88
CA PHE A 354 -3.99 14.90 5.80
C PHE A 354 -3.27 15.59 4.62
N THR A 355 -3.74 16.78 4.22
CA THR A 355 -3.09 17.61 3.20
C THR A 355 -1.68 18.01 3.61
N LEU A 356 -1.50 18.33 4.91
CA LEU A 356 -0.20 18.65 5.47
C LEU A 356 0.77 17.47 5.33
N ARG A 357 0.36 16.27 5.73
CA ARG A 357 1.14 15.02 5.52
C ARG A 357 1.48 14.79 4.06
N GLN A 358 0.56 15.09 3.13
CA GLN A 358 0.84 14.96 1.70
C GLN A 358 1.91 15.93 1.18
N LYS A 359 1.99 17.13 1.76
CA LYS A 359 3.03 18.13 1.45
C LYS A 359 4.36 17.77 2.12
N MET A 360 4.30 17.29 3.36
CA MET A 360 5.43 16.88 4.19
C MET A 360 6.00 15.50 3.85
N SER A 361 5.38 14.73 2.95
CA SER A 361 6.05 13.53 2.45
C SER A 361 7.08 13.94 1.41
N PRO A 362 8.32 13.41 1.48
CA PRO A 362 9.32 13.67 0.46
C PRO A 362 8.73 13.37 -0.91
N LYS A 363 8.85 14.29 -1.86
CA LYS A 363 8.44 14.03 -3.25
C LYS A 363 9.28 12.85 -3.74
N LYS A 364 8.71 11.64 -3.79
CA LYS A 364 9.26 10.44 -4.45
C LYS A 364 9.38 10.61 -5.98
N ARG A 365 9.74 11.78 -6.50
CA ARG A 365 10.25 11.88 -7.88
C ARG A 365 11.69 11.39 -7.83
N TYR A 366 11.86 10.08 -7.69
CA TYR A 366 13.15 9.45 -7.83
C TYR A 366 13.55 9.49 -9.30
N SER A 367 14.71 10.06 -9.60
CA SER A 367 15.39 9.78 -10.86
C SER A 367 15.69 8.27 -10.93
N ALA A 368 15.93 7.72 -12.13
CA ALA A 368 16.35 6.32 -12.24
C ALA A 368 17.59 6.01 -11.37
N ARG A 369 18.49 7.01 -11.23
CA ARG A 369 19.68 6.97 -10.38
C ARG A 369 19.34 6.85 -8.89
N ASP A 370 18.30 7.54 -8.42
CA ASP A 370 17.85 7.44 -7.02
C ASP A 370 17.28 6.07 -6.70
N ALA A 371 16.48 5.50 -7.62
CA ALA A 371 15.93 4.17 -7.46
C ALA A 371 17.02 3.09 -7.49
N GLU A 372 18.03 3.25 -8.34
CA GLU A 372 19.21 2.37 -8.35
C GLU A 372 19.98 2.44 -7.03
N PHE A 373 20.18 3.64 -6.48
CA PHE A 373 20.83 3.83 -5.19
C PHE A 373 20.05 3.15 -4.05
N ASP A 374 18.72 3.31 -4.02
CA ASP A 374 17.88 2.75 -2.96
C ASP A 374 17.81 1.22 -2.96
N ASN A 375 18.17 0.57 -4.07
CA ASN A 375 18.23 -0.89 -4.18
C ASN A 375 19.58 -1.48 -3.73
N ARG A 376 20.53 -0.66 -3.28
CA ARG A 376 21.84 -1.16 -2.81
C ARG A 376 21.69 -1.98 -1.53
N LYS A 377 22.37 -3.12 -1.48
CA LYS A 377 22.39 -4.00 -0.30
C LYS A 377 22.93 -3.23 0.91
N GLY A 378 22.23 -3.32 2.03
CA GLY A 378 22.64 -2.67 3.28
C GLY A 378 22.39 -1.16 3.34
N LEU A 379 21.51 -0.62 2.50
CA LEU A 379 21.06 0.78 2.62
C LEU A 379 20.58 1.08 4.04
N LYS A 380 21.19 2.09 4.68
CA LYS A 380 20.67 2.66 5.92
C LYS A 380 19.73 3.81 5.58
N VAL A 381 18.46 3.67 5.94
CA VAL A 381 17.50 4.78 5.90
C VAL A 381 17.46 5.44 7.27
N VAL A 382 17.68 6.74 7.32
CA VAL A 382 17.62 7.58 8.52
C VAL A 382 16.50 8.60 8.30
N LYS A 383 15.50 8.61 9.18
CA LYS A 383 14.42 9.60 9.14
C LYS A 383 14.77 10.70 10.14
N ILE A 384 14.85 11.93 9.67
CA ILE A 384 15.17 13.10 10.49
C ILE A 384 14.05 14.11 10.30
N ALA A 385 13.58 14.75 11.36
CA ALA A 385 12.64 15.85 11.32
C ALA A 385 13.24 17.08 12.02
N ALA A 386 12.87 18.26 11.55
CA ALA A 386 13.03 19.46 12.36
C ALA A 386 12.03 19.41 13.53
N VAL A 387 12.47 19.76 14.73
CA VAL A 387 11.59 19.90 15.89
C VAL A 387 10.90 21.23 15.79
N LYS A 388 9.59 21.19 15.57
CA LYS A 388 8.74 22.37 15.35
C LYS A 388 9.01 23.47 16.39
N GLU A 389 9.28 24.68 15.93
CA GLU A 389 9.50 25.89 16.71
C GLU A 389 10.68 25.82 17.69
N ARG A 390 11.59 24.86 17.50
CA ARG A 390 12.77 24.67 18.37
C ARG A 390 14.11 24.80 17.67
N MET A 391 14.15 24.85 16.33
CA MET A 391 15.39 24.88 15.54
C MET A 391 16.36 23.75 15.95
N LEU A 392 15.83 22.53 16.10
CA LEU A 392 16.61 21.33 16.41
C LEU A 392 16.29 20.23 15.40
N PHE A 393 17.19 19.27 15.25
CA PHE A 393 16.85 17.97 14.66
C PHE A 393 16.35 17.03 15.77
N ASP A 394 15.36 16.20 15.47
CA ASP A 394 14.85 15.18 16.40
C ASP A 394 15.86 14.05 16.63
N VAL A 395 16.58 13.68 15.58
CA VAL A 395 17.74 12.80 15.62
C VAL A 395 18.97 13.68 15.75
N THR A 396 19.68 13.55 16.86
CA THR A 396 20.95 14.26 17.12
C THR A 396 22.17 13.38 16.89
N ARG A 397 21.99 12.06 16.77
CA ARG A 397 23.08 11.10 16.50
C ARG A 397 22.56 9.88 15.75
N PHE A 398 23.29 9.41 14.75
CA PHE A 398 23.05 8.11 14.12
C PHE A 398 24.35 7.44 13.66
N GLU A 399 24.34 6.12 13.51
CA GLU A 399 25.51 5.32 13.18
C GLU A 399 25.38 4.63 11.82
N VAL A 400 26.49 4.58 11.09
CA VAL A 400 26.64 3.93 9.78
C VAL A 400 27.99 3.21 9.71
N LYS A 401 28.10 2.21 8.84
CA LYS A 401 29.40 1.58 8.54
C LYS A 401 30.16 2.39 7.49
N ALA A 402 31.49 2.34 7.54
CA ALA A 402 32.34 2.88 6.49
C ALA A 402 31.89 2.41 5.10
N GLY A 403 31.68 3.35 4.17
CA GLY A 403 31.22 3.04 2.81
C GLY A 403 29.77 2.55 2.67
N GLN A 404 28.97 2.56 3.75
CA GLN A 404 27.58 2.14 3.68
C GLN A 404 26.75 3.12 2.83
N PRO A 405 25.85 2.65 1.94
CA PRO A 405 24.87 3.51 1.31
C PRO A 405 23.89 4.05 2.36
N VAL A 406 23.69 5.37 2.38
CA VAL A 406 22.81 6.07 3.33
C VAL A 406 21.79 6.89 2.57
N ARG A 407 20.53 6.85 3.05
CA ARG A 407 19.48 7.78 2.67
C ARG A 407 18.95 8.49 3.91
N ILE A 408 19.03 9.81 3.93
CA ILE A 408 18.36 10.65 4.94
C ILE A 408 17.04 11.12 4.34
N ASP A 409 15.92 10.79 4.97
CA ASP A 409 14.61 11.36 4.67
C ASP A 409 14.34 12.47 5.68
N PHE A 410 14.48 13.73 5.23
CA PHE A 410 14.34 14.92 6.06
C PHE A 410 12.95 15.54 5.92
N THR A 411 12.28 15.74 7.05
CA THR A 411 10.94 16.34 7.16
C THR A 411 11.00 17.68 7.87
N ASN A 412 10.40 18.71 7.29
CA ASN A 412 10.32 20.04 7.89
C ASN A 412 8.86 20.38 8.28
N PRO A 413 8.44 20.11 9.54
CA PRO A 413 7.14 20.56 10.07
C PRO A 413 7.12 22.04 10.47
N ASP A 414 8.25 22.74 10.43
CA ASP A 414 8.38 24.10 10.95
C ASP A 414 7.88 25.16 9.96
N ALA A 415 7.64 26.37 10.46
CA ALA A 415 7.32 27.55 9.67
C ALA A 415 8.55 28.16 8.97
N THR A 416 9.75 27.78 9.41
CA THR A 416 11.03 28.21 8.84
C THR A 416 11.61 27.12 7.94
N ALA A 417 12.33 27.51 6.88
CA ALA A 417 13.00 26.56 6.01
C ALA A 417 14.27 25.99 6.66
N HIS A 418 14.58 24.74 6.38
CA HIS A 418 15.75 24.05 6.92
C HIS A 418 16.41 23.15 5.88
N ASN A 419 17.68 22.84 6.06
CA ASN A 419 18.39 21.83 5.28
C ASN A 419 19.24 20.95 6.21
N ILE A 420 19.83 19.91 5.64
CA ILE A 420 20.86 19.10 6.29
C ILE A 420 22.11 19.18 5.43
N VAL A 421 23.20 19.67 6.02
CA VAL A 421 24.53 19.74 5.40
C VAL A 421 25.50 18.91 6.25
N ILE A 422 25.97 17.79 5.70
CA ILE A 422 26.98 16.93 6.32
C ILE A 422 28.35 17.49 5.97
N VAL A 423 29.18 17.70 6.98
CA VAL A 423 30.50 18.32 6.83
C VAL A 423 31.61 17.41 7.32
N ALA A 424 32.84 17.72 6.91
CA ALA A 424 34.04 17.07 7.42
C ALA A 424 34.20 17.31 8.94
N PRO A 425 34.88 16.40 9.67
CA PRO A 425 35.12 16.58 11.10
C PRO A 425 35.77 17.93 11.41
N GLY A 426 35.26 18.64 12.42
CA GLY A 426 35.76 19.95 12.85
C GLY A 426 35.43 21.14 11.93
N ALA A 427 34.60 20.95 10.91
CA ALA A 427 34.27 21.99 9.93
C ALA A 427 33.00 22.80 10.26
N GLU A 428 32.28 22.52 11.35
CA GLU A 428 30.95 23.11 11.58
C GLU A 428 30.98 24.64 11.65
N ALA A 429 31.92 25.20 12.40
CA ALA A 429 32.01 26.64 12.60
C ALA A 429 32.43 27.38 11.32
N GLU A 430 33.31 26.77 10.51
CA GLU A 430 33.73 27.33 9.22
C GLU A 430 32.56 27.37 8.24
N ILE A 431 31.88 26.23 8.06
CA ILE A 431 30.77 26.11 7.11
C ILE A 431 29.56 26.93 7.57
N GLY A 432 29.25 26.93 8.87
CA GLY A 432 28.16 27.71 9.44
C GLY A 432 28.36 29.22 9.26
N LYS A 433 29.57 29.73 9.54
CA LYS A 433 29.90 31.15 9.29
C LYS A 433 29.82 31.48 7.80
N ALA A 434 30.35 30.63 6.93
CA ALA A 434 30.25 30.83 5.49
C ALA A 434 28.80 30.89 5.00
N ALA A 435 27.92 30.06 5.56
CA ALA A 435 26.49 30.09 5.24
C ALA A 435 25.79 31.37 5.71
N ASN A 436 26.17 31.91 6.88
CA ASN A 436 25.68 33.22 7.33
C ASN A 436 26.11 34.35 6.38
N GLU A 437 27.35 34.30 5.88
CA GLU A 437 27.84 35.30 4.92
C GLU A 437 27.10 35.23 3.57
N MET A 438 26.64 34.04 3.16
CA MET A 438 25.83 33.88 1.94
C MET A 438 24.52 34.69 1.99
N ALA A 439 23.97 34.97 3.17
CA ALA A 439 22.77 35.83 3.28
C ALA A 439 23.02 37.30 2.94
N LYS A 440 24.28 37.75 2.91
CA LYS A 440 24.64 39.12 2.51
C LYS A 440 24.75 39.27 0.99
N ASP A 441 24.92 38.18 0.26
CA ASP A 441 24.93 38.19 -1.21
C ASP A 441 23.48 38.09 -1.73
N PRO A 442 22.96 39.11 -2.44
CA PRO A 442 21.60 39.10 -2.97
C PRO A 442 21.28 37.90 -3.88
N LYS A 443 22.26 37.37 -4.62
CA LYS A 443 22.07 36.21 -5.52
C LYS A 443 21.95 34.91 -4.73
N GLU A 444 22.76 34.74 -3.69
CA GLU A 444 22.71 33.53 -2.86
C GLU A 444 21.49 33.55 -1.92
N ALA A 445 21.12 34.73 -1.40
CA ALA A 445 19.87 34.94 -0.68
C ALA A 445 18.63 34.63 -1.56
N GLN A 446 18.65 35.05 -2.83
CA GLN A 446 17.59 34.73 -3.78
C GLN A 446 17.50 33.22 -4.11
N ARG A 447 18.64 32.51 -4.17
CA ARG A 447 18.66 31.04 -4.33
C ARG A 447 18.18 30.31 -3.08
N GLY A 448 18.42 30.89 -1.90
CA GLY A 448 17.91 30.41 -0.61
C GLY A 448 18.41 29.04 -0.17
N GLN A 449 19.46 28.50 -0.80
CA GLN A 449 20.01 27.17 -0.46
C GLN A 449 20.98 27.22 0.72
N TYR A 450 21.74 28.31 0.83
CA TYR A 450 22.75 28.56 1.86
C TYR A 450 23.72 27.39 2.07
N VAL A 451 24.09 26.67 1.01
CA VAL A 451 25.13 25.62 1.06
C VAL A 451 26.44 26.20 0.53
N PRO A 452 27.46 26.44 1.38
CA PRO A 452 28.72 27.03 0.94
C PRO A 452 29.46 26.13 -0.06
N LYS A 453 30.13 26.75 -1.04
CA LYS A 453 31.04 26.05 -1.94
C LYS A 453 32.35 25.75 -1.21
N SER A 454 32.39 24.65 -0.47
CA SER A 454 33.60 24.18 0.23
C SER A 454 33.80 22.69 0.02
N LYS A 455 35.07 22.25 -0.08
CA LYS A 455 35.43 20.83 -0.10
C LYS A 455 35.10 20.10 1.21
N LYS A 456 34.85 20.85 2.30
CA LYS A 456 34.44 20.31 3.59
C LYS A 456 32.94 20.09 3.69
N VAL A 457 32.14 20.54 2.72
CA VAL A 457 30.74 20.13 2.59
C VAL A 457 30.72 18.80 1.83
N LEU A 458 30.37 17.73 2.53
CA LEU A 458 30.38 16.37 1.96
C LEU A 458 29.09 16.12 1.19
N HIS A 459 27.95 16.37 1.83
CA HIS A 459 26.62 16.12 1.27
C HIS A 459 25.61 17.15 1.79
N ALA A 460 24.62 17.50 0.99
CA ALA A 460 23.58 18.44 1.40
C ALA A 460 22.23 18.13 0.75
N THR A 461 21.14 18.32 1.50
CA THR A 461 19.80 18.48 0.91
C THR A 461 19.72 19.85 0.21
N ARG A 462 18.67 20.07 -0.59
CA ARG A 462 18.24 21.44 -0.89
C ARG A 462 17.64 22.06 0.38
N MET A 463 17.33 23.34 0.30
CA MET A 463 16.53 24.00 1.32
C MET A 463 15.10 23.44 1.29
N VAL A 464 14.71 22.81 2.39
CA VAL A 464 13.39 22.21 2.57
C VAL A 464 12.45 23.27 3.11
N ALA A 465 11.51 23.68 2.27
CA ALA A 465 10.49 24.67 2.58
C ALA A 465 9.63 24.26 3.79
N PRO A 466 8.95 25.23 4.43
CA PRO A 466 7.97 24.92 5.48
C PRO A 466 6.98 23.86 5.03
N LEU A 467 6.65 22.94 5.94
CA LEU A 467 5.65 21.89 5.72
C LEU A 467 5.95 21.00 4.51
N SER A 468 7.23 20.72 4.28
CA SER A 468 7.71 19.91 3.15
C SER A 468 8.80 18.92 3.58
N ALA A 469 9.31 18.14 2.62
CA ALA A 469 10.35 17.15 2.89
C ALA A 469 11.20 16.84 1.67
N GLU A 470 12.39 16.32 1.92
CA GLU A 470 13.39 15.95 0.92
C GLU A 470 14.18 14.71 1.34
N SER A 471 14.77 14.01 0.37
CA SER A 471 15.67 12.89 0.63
C SER A 471 17.08 13.21 0.13
N LEU A 472 18.10 12.95 0.95
CA LEU A 472 19.51 13.00 0.61
C LEU A 472 20.08 11.57 0.52
N ARG A 473 20.84 11.27 -0.54
CA ARG A 473 21.50 9.97 -0.74
C ARG A 473 22.99 10.14 -0.90
N PHE A 474 23.75 9.32 -0.19
CA PHE A 474 25.20 9.37 -0.25
C PHE A 474 25.83 8.07 0.27
N ILE A 475 27.08 7.84 -0.12
CA ILE A 475 27.89 6.78 0.48
C ILE A 475 28.57 7.37 1.70
N ALA A 476 28.43 6.73 2.85
CA ALA A 476 29.12 7.13 4.07
C ALA A 476 30.64 7.20 3.81
N PRO A 477 31.35 8.17 4.42
CA PRO A 477 32.80 8.23 4.36
C PRO A 477 33.47 6.88 4.67
N LYS A 478 34.65 6.64 4.11
CA LYS A 478 35.41 5.41 4.37
C LYS A 478 36.22 5.49 5.66
N GLU A 479 36.57 6.69 6.07
CA GLU A 479 37.30 6.93 7.30
C GLU A 479 36.32 6.89 8.48
N PRO A 480 36.58 6.05 9.49
CA PRO A 480 35.82 6.10 10.73
C PRO A 480 35.97 7.46 11.41
N GLY A 481 34.89 7.95 12.01
CA GLY A 481 34.91 9.26 12.65
C GLY A 481 33.52 9.85 12.86
N GLU A 482 33.52 11.01 13.49
CA GLU A 482 32.32 11.80 13.73
C GLU A 482 32.18 12.88 12.65
N TYR A 483 31.13 12.76 11.85
CA TYR A 483 30.80 13.66 10.76
C TYR A 483 29.58 14.50 11.16
N PRO A 484 29.77 15.78 11.50
CA PRO A 484 28.68 16.64 11.89
C PRO A 484 27.72 16.88 10.72
N TYR A 485 26.44 17.03 11.03
CA TYR A 485 25.46 17.61 10.13
C TYR A 485 24.77 18.79 10.78
N LEU A 486 24.55 19.84 10.00
CA LEU A 486 23.99 21.11 10.48
C LEU A 486 22.96 21.67 9.50
N CYS A 487 22.05 22.49 10.03
CA CYS A 487 21.22 23.37 9.22
C CYS A 487 22.02 24.64 8.91
N THR A 488 22.23 24.92 7.62
CA THR A 488 22.94 26.12 7.16
C THR A 488 22.00 27.25 6.77
N PHE A 489 20.70 27.18 7.13
CA PHE A 489 19.89 28.39 7.12
C PHE A 489 20.57 29.43 8.05
N PRO A 490 20.72 30.70 7.63
CA PRO A 490 21.50 31.69 8.35
C PRO A 490 21.16 31.74 9.85
N GLY A 491 22.16 31.53 10.71
CA GLY A 491 22.06 31.50 12.17
C GLY A 491 21.72 30.14 12.79
N HIS A 492 21.18 29.18 12.05
CA HIS A 492 20.66 27.94 12.64
C HIS A 492 21.76 26.97 13.08
N TRP A 493 22.90 26.94 12.39
CA TRP A 493 23.99 25.98 12.61
C TRP A 493 24.56 25.99 14.04
N ILE A 494 24.35 27.08 14.78
CA ILE A 494 24.81 27.24 16.16
C ILE A 494 24.18 26.17 17.07
N ILE A 495 22.89 25.90 16.87
CA ILE A 495 22.08 25.02 17.71
C ILE A 495 21.50 23.81 16.94
N MET A 496 21.19 23.97 15.66
CA MET A 496 20.54 22.96 14.82
C MET A 496 21.59 22.05 14.17
N LYS A 497 22.12 21.12 14.96
CA LYS A 497 23.18 20.19 14.56
C LYS A 497 23.01 18.81 15.17
N GLY A 498 23.66 17.82 14.56
CA GLY A 498 23.81 16.46 15.08
C GLY A 498 25.02 15.78 14.46
N THR A 499 25.23 14.51 14.79
CA THR A 499 26.45 13.77 14.40
C THR A 499 26.13 12.43 13.74
N MET A 500 26.67 12.24 12.54
CA MET A 500 26.77 10.92 11.92
C MET A 500 28.07 10.25 12.36
N VAL A 501 27.98 9.08 12.95
CA VAL A 501 29.16 8.30 13.37
C VAL A 501 29.42 7.18 12.36
N VAL A 502 30.59 7.23 11.74
CA VAL A 502 31.06 6.20 10.82
C VAL A 502 31.94 5.22 11.59
N LYS A 503 31.56 3.94 11.58
CA LYS A 503 32.27 2.83 12.23
C LYS A 503 32.95 1.90 11.23
#